data_AF-A0A7S0XLB5-F1
#
_entry.id   AF-A0A7S0XLB5-F1
#
_cell.length_a   1.000
_cell.length_b   1.000
_cell.length_c   1.000
_cell.angle_alpha   90.00
_cell.angle_beta   90.00
_cell.angle_gamma   90.00
#
_symmetry.space_group_name_H-M   'P 1'
#
loop_
_entity.id
_entity.type
_entity.pdbx_description
1 polymer ?
#
loop_
_entity_poly.entity_id
_entity_poly.type
_entity_poly.pdbx_seq_one_letter_code
_entity_poly.pdbx_strand_id
1 'polypeptide(L)'
;ETTENPSDWKELAMYFWEFHNDVSVRLVGERIRNTFYKGVRNEPTEKDEIVALFPAINNCRVCYEEGEWNKAEVFGFLERTYWPDSEKDPLTDKLLKFEGESESRVGFLLLAMALVVGLLVVLVERLTGRQSYLIHQSLVTARQLVSTKSRTV
;
A
#
# COMPACT_ATOMS: atom_id res chain seq x y z
N GLU A 1 -18.86 -2.66 -4.33
CA GLU A 1 -18.28 -1.30 -4.26
C GLU A 1 -18.71 -0.72 -2.92
N THR A 2 -17.86 -0.87 -1.90
CA THR A 2 -18.10 -0.30 -0.57
C THR A 2 -17.63 1.14 -0.61
N THR A 3 -18.59 2.07 -0.63
CA THR A 3 -18.31 3.49 -0.46
C THR A 3 -17.79 3.69 0.97
N GLU A 4 -16.47 3.72 1.15
CA GLU A 4 -15.87 4.16 2.41
C GLU A 4 -16.41 5.56 2.70
N ASN A 5 -17.15 5.69 3.79
CA ASN A 5 -17.59 6.99 4.24
C ASN A 5 -16.36 7.64 4.87
N PRO A 6 -15.91 8.83 4.45
CA PRO A 6 -14.77 9.51 5.07
C PRO A 6 -14.96 9.77 6.59
N SER A 7 -16.16 9.56 7.13
CA SER A 7 -16.45 9.47 8.57
C SER A 7 -15.70 8.33 9.28
N ASP A 8 -15.48 7.22 8.59
CA ASP A 8 -15.14 5.94 9.23
C ASP A 8 -13.72 5.94 9.82
N TRP A 9 -12.77 6.56 9.12
CA TRP A 9 -11.38 6.63 9.61
C TRP A 9 -11.21 7.63 10.76
N LYS A 10 -12.02 8.71 10.79
CA LYS A 10 -12.05 9.67 11.89
C LYS A 10 -12.57 9.01 13.17
N GLU A 11 -13.63 8.24 13.06
CA GLU A 11 -14.17 7.46 14.19
C GLU A 11 -13.15 6.44 14.69
N LEU A 12 -12.46 5.74 13.79
CA LEU A 12 -11.39 4.81 14.15
C LEU A 12 -10.23 5.50 14.87
N ALA A 13 -9.77 6.65 14.37
CA ALA A 13 -8.69 7.41 15.00
C ALA A 13 -9.07 7.87 16.42
N MET A 14 -10.31 8.35 16.59
CA MET A 14 -10.83 8.72 17.90
C MET A 14 -10.96 7.53 18.84
N TYR A 15 -11.42 6.38 18.35
CA TYR A 15 -11.48 5.14 19.13
C TYR A 15 -10.09 4.73 19.64
N PHE A 16 -9.07 4.78 18.78
CA PHE A 16 -7.70 4.46 19.19
C PHE A 16 -7.17 5.44 20.24
N TRP A 17 -7.48 6.72 20.13
CA TRP A 17 -7.12 7.72 21.12
C TRP A 17 -7.79 7.46 22.48
N GLU A 18 -9.08 7.15 22.50
CA GLU A 18 -9.81 6.79 23.73
C GLU A 18 -9.19 5.55 24.37
N PHE A 19 -8.96 4.50 23.58
CA PHE A 19 -8.32 3.26 24.04
C PHE A 19 -6.91 3.49 24.57
N HIS A 20 -6.09 4.29 23.88
CA HIS A 20 -4.74 4.62 24.32
C HIS A 20 -4.74 5.32 25.67
N ASN A 21 -5.65 6.27 25.89
CA ASN A 21 -5.75 7.01 27.13
C ASN A 21 -6.25 6.13 28.29
N ASP A 22 -7.22 5.26 28.06
CA ASP A 22 -7.69 4.28 29.05
C ASP A 22 -6.54 3.38 29.53
N VAL A 23 -5.77 2.83 28.58
CA VAL A 23 -4.59 2.02 28.88
C VAL A 23 -3.53 2.83 29.64
N SER A 24 -3.28 4.08 29.25
CA SER A 24 -2.27 4.94 29.88
C SER A 24 -2.61 5.23 31.35
N VAL A 25 -3.86 5.61 31.63
CA VAL A 25 -4.36 5.84 32.99
C VAL A 25 -4.23 4.58 33.84
N ARG A 26 -4.64 3.43 33.29
CA ARG A 26 -4.53 2.14 33.98
C ARG A 26 -3.08 1.80 34.33
N LEU A 27 -2.15 1.95 33.38
CA LEU A 27 -0.73 1.63 33.58
C LEU A 27 -0.08 2.54 34.63
N VAL A 28 -0.42 3.83 34.65
CA VAL A 28 0.05 4.75 35.69
C VAL A 28 -0.51 4.33 37.06
N GLY A 29 -1.81 4.00 37.12
CA GLY A 29 -2.44 3.51 38.35
C GLY A 29 -1.79 2.23 38.90
N GLU A 30 -1.54 1.25 38.03
CA GLU A 30 -0.82 0.02 38.41
C GLU A 30 0.61 0.31 38.87
N ARG A 31 1.34 1.20 38.19
CA ARG A 31 2.70 1.60 38.58
C ARG A 31 2.73 2.22 39.97
N ILE A 32 1.82 3.13 40.28
CA ILE A 32 1.78 3.81 41.59
C ILE A 32 1.45 2.82 42.70
N ARG A 33 0.48 1.93 42.50
CA ARG A 33 0.10 0.90 43.48
C ARG A 33 1.22 -0.10 43.79
N ASN A 34 2.20 -0.24 42.89
CA ASN A 34 3.39 -1.07 43.11
C ASN A 34 4.49 -0.37 43.93
N THR A 35 4.29 0.88 44.33
CA THR A 35 5.26 1.65 45.13
C THR A 35 4.79 1.83 46.58
N PHE A 36 5.75 1.98 47.49
CA PHE A 36 5.50 2.23 48.90
C PHE A 36 6.22 3.50 49.36
N TYR A 37 5.54 4.30 50.18
CA TYR A 37 6.13 5.44 50.85
C TYR A 37 5.93 5.29 52.36
N LYS A 38 7.03 5.30 53.13
CA LYS A 38 7.02 5.09 54.59
C LYS A 38 6.27 3.82 55.05
N GLY A 39 6.35 2.75 54.26
CA GLY A 39 5.68 1.48 54.55
C GLY A 39 4.19 1.43 54.22
N VAL A 40 3.63 2.50 53.65
CA VAL A 40 2.24 2.55 53.17
C VAL A 40 2.25 2.44 51.64
N ARG A 41 1.31 1.67 51.08
CA ARG A 41 1.13 1.57 49.62
C ARG A 41 0.64 2.92 49.09
N ASN A 42 1.23 3.40 48.00
CA ASN A 42 0.76 4.61 47.34
C ASN A 42 -0.54 4.32 46.58
N GLU A 43 -1.47 5.28 46.60
CA GLU A 43 -2.70 5.22 45.79
C GLU A 43 -2.65 6.28 44.69
N PRO A 44 -3.16 5.97 43.48
CA PRO A 44 -3.24 6.94 42.40
C PRO A 44 -4.15 8.11 42.78
N THR A 45 -3.73 9.32 42.41
CA THR A 45 -4.55 10.53 42.53
C THR A 45 -5.09 10.95 41.16
N GLU A 46 -6.14 11.77 41.14
CA GLU A 46 -6.68 12.36 39.91
C GLU A 46 -5.60 13.09 39.09
N LYS A 47 -4.63 13.72 39.77
CA LYS A 47 -3.50 14.38 39.11
C LYS A 47 -2.62 13.39 38.34
N ASP A 48 -2.42 12.19 38.87
CA ASP A 48 -1.64 11.16 38.20
C ASP A 48 -2.35 10.66 36.94
N GLU A 49 -3.67 10.54 37.00
CA GLU A 49 -4.50 10.18 35.84
C GLU A 49 -4.42 11.28 34.76
N ILE A 50 -4.58 12.55 35.13
CA ILE A 50 -4.52 13.68 34.19
C ILE A 50 -3.15 13.75 33.48
N VAL A 51 -2.06 13.49 34.19
CA VAL A 51 -0.70 13.49 33.61
C VAL A 51 -0.49 12.31 32.64
N ALA A 52 -1.26 11.23 32.80
CA ALA A 52 -1.21 10.07 31.91
C ALA A 52 -1.96 10.28 30.58
N LEU A 53 -2.82 11.30 30.50
CA LEU A 53 -3.65 11.55 29.32
C LEU A 53 -2.86 12.22 28.20
N PHE A 54 -3.15 11.81 26.97
CA PHE A 54 -2.66 12.43 25.75
C PHE A 54 -3.81 13.14 25.01
N PRO A 55 -3.59 14.32 24.40
CA PRO A 55 -2.43 15.19 24.63
C PRO A 55 -2.44 15.74 26.04
N ALA A 56 -1.27 16.13 26.56
CA ALA A 56 -1.21 16.88 27.80
C ALA A 56 -2.04 18.17 27.66
N ILE A 57 -2.76 18.57 28.71
CA ILE A 57 -3.62 19.78 28.71
C ILE A 57 -2.83 21.03 28.28
N ASN A 58 -1.55 21.11 28.65
CA ASN A 58 -0.66 22.21 28.27
C ASN A 58 -0.34 22.26 26.77
N ASN A 59 -0.42 21.11 26.07
CA ASN A 59 -0.17 21.01 24.63
C ASN A 59 -1.45 21.32 23.82
N CYS A 60 -2.63 21.06 24.38
CA CYS A 60 -3.90 21.41 23.76
C CYS A 60 -4.91 21.86 24.81
N ARG A 61 -4.85 23.15 25.19
CA ARG A 61 -5.77 23.71 26.18
C ARG A 61 -7.22 23.68 25.69
N VAL A 62 -7.45 23.88 24.39
CA VAL A 62 -8.79 23.84 23.78
C VAL A 62 -9.38 22.43 23.67
N CYS A 63 -8.55 21.39 23.81
CA CYS A 63 -9.01 20.00 23.79
C CYS A 63 -9.73 19.63 25.10
N TYR A 64 -9.54 20.38 26.19
CA TYR A 64 -10.09 20.07 27.50
C TYR A 64 -10.65 21.33 28.17
N GLU A 65 -11.98 21.39 28.32
CA GLU A 65 -12.69 22.54 28.85
C GLU A 65 -13.74 22.07 29.87
N GLU A 66 -13.82 22.77 31.01
CA GLU A 66 -14.80 22.49 32.09
C GLU A 66 -14.85 21.05 32.61
N GLY A 67 -13.76 20.29 32.46
CA GLY A 67 -13.69 18.90 32.90
C GLY A 67 -13.96 17.87 31.80
N GLU A 68 -14.30 18.32 30.59
CA GLU A 68 -14.67 17.47 29.46
C GLU A 68 -13.71 17.62 28.27
N TRP A 69 -13.56 16.55 27.52
CA TRP A 69 -12.75 16.54 26.29
C TRP A 69 -13.57 16.99 25.08
N ASN A 70 -13.13 18.05 24.40
CA ASN A 70 -13.68 18.46 23.12
C ASN A 70 -13.14 17.55 22.01
N LYS A 71 -13.94 16.54 21.62
CA LYS A 71 -13.56 15.54 20.62
C LYS A 71 -13.16 16.13 19.27
N ALA A 72 -13.74 17.27 18.87
CA ALA A 72 -13.42 17.91 17.61
C ALA A 72 -12.01 18.51 17.64
N GLU A 73 -11.68 19.21 18.73
CA GLU A 73 -10.34 19.80 18.93
C GLU A 73 -9.27 18.73 19.15
N VAL A 74 -9.60 17.66 19.89
CA VAL A 74 -8.74 16.48 20.04
C VAL A 74 -8.43 15.89 18.67
N PHE A 75 -9.44 15.64 17.86
CA PHE A 75 -9.22 15.10 16.52
C PHE A 75 -8.32 16.02 15.68
N GLY A 76 -8.58 17.33 15.67
CA GLY A 76 -7.72 18.29 14.96
C GLY A 76 -6.28 18.29 15.47
N PHE A 77 -6.05 18.08 16.76
CA PHE A 77 -4.71 17.90 17.32
C PHE A 77 -4.06 16.60 16.83
N LEU A 78 -4.80 15.48 16.83
CA LEU A 78 -4.30 14.19 16.35
C LEU A 78 -3.98 14.23 14.85
N GLU A 79 -4.84 14.86 14.06
CA GLU A 79 -4.66 15.06 12.62
C GLU A 79 -3.34 15.79 12.33
N ARG A 80 -3.11 16.94 12.97
CA ARG A 80 -1.84 17.68 12.82
C ARG A 80 -0.62 16.92 13.34
N THR A 81 -0.79 16.06 14.34
CA THR A 81 0.31 15.33 14.98
C THR A 81 0.75 14.13 14.16
N TYR A 82 -0.19 13.34 13.66
CA TYR A 82 0.09 12.05 13.00
C TYR A 82 -0.04 12.13 11.47
N TRP A 83 -0.77 13.13 10.95
CA TRP A 83 -0.93 13.40 9.52
C TRP A 83 -0.59 14.87 9.21
N PRO A 84 0.64 15.32 9.45
CA PRO A 84 1.03 16.72 9.22
C PRO A 84 0.81 17.18 7.76
N ASP A 85 0.81 16.24 6.80
CA ASP A 85 0.59 16.51 5.38
C ASP A 85 -0.89 16.54 4.97
N SER A 86 -1.82 16.24 5.89
CA SER A 86 -3.27 16.35 5.64
C SER A 86 -3.73 17.79 5.45
N GLU A 87 -3.00 18.77 6.00
CA GLU A 87 -3.09 20.19 5.67
C GLU A 87 -2.35 20.49 4.36
N LYS A 88 -2.80 19.88 3.24
CA LYS A 88 -2.49 20.29 1.86
C LYS A 88 -1.00 20.55 1.56
N ASP A 89 -0.21 19.51 1.34
CA ASP A 89 0.90 19.67 0.39
C ASP A 89 0.41 19.36 -1.04
N PRO A 90 0.27 20.35 -1.95
CA PRO A 90 -0.06 20.09 -3.35
C PRO A 90 1.00 19.21 -4.06
N LEU A 91 2.16 18.97 -3.45
CA LEU A 91 3.17 18.04 -3.93
C LEU A 91 2.81 16.57 -3.68
N THR A 92 2.23 16.22 -2.52
CA THR A 92 1.80 14.84 -2.22
C THR A 92 0.59 14.43 -3.04
N ASP A 93 -0.37 15.35 -3.25
CA ASP A 93 -1.49 15.14 -4.18
C ASP A 93 -1.01 14.92 -5.63
N LYS A 94 0.06 15.63 -6.05
CA LYS A 94 0.68 15.41 -7.37
C LYS A 94 1.43 14.09 -7.46
N LEU A 95 2.07 13.63 -6.38
CA LEU A 95 2.77 12.35 -6.33
C LEU A 95 1.80 11.18 -6.37
N LEU A 96 0.71 11.21 -5.59
CA LEU A 96 -0.33 10.18 -5.63
C LEU A 96 -1.04 10.12 -7.00
N LYS A 97 -1.22 11.27 -7.65
CA LYS A 97 -1.76 11.33 -9.02
C LYS A 97 -0.80 10.77 -10.07
N PHE A 98 0.51 10.91 -9.87
CA PHE A 98 1.53 10.33 -10.76
C PHE A 98 1.58 8.81 -10.66
N GLU A 99 1.36 8.24 -9.48
CA GLU A 99 1.41 6.80 -9.26
C GLU A 99 0.25 6.08 -9.98
N GLY A 100 -0.96 6.65 -9.93
CA GLY A 100 -2.12 6.15 -10.68
C GLY A 100 -2.02 6.27 -12.21
N GLU A 101 -1.24 7.22 -12.73
CA GLU A 101 -1.02 7.37 -14.17
C GLU A 101 0.10 6.45 -14.70
N SER A 102 0.98 5.99 -13.80
CA SER A 102 2.10 5.10 -14.12
C SER A 102 1.67 3.65 -14.37
N GLU A 103 0.66 3.15 -13.66
CA GLU A 103 0.15 1.78 -13.86
C GLU A 103 -0.46 1.57 -15.25
N SER A 104 -1.14 2.59 -15.80
CA SER A 104 -1.72 2.53 -17.14
C SER A 104 -0.64 2.44 -18.24
N ARG A 105 0.48 3.17 -18.08
CA ARG A 105 1.59 3.15 -19.04
C ARG A 105 2.38 1.84 -19.00
N VAL A 106 2.62 1.29 -17.80
CA VAL A 106 3.32 0.00 -17.67
C VAL A 106 2.48 -1.12 -18.27
N GLY A 107 1.17 -1.15 -18.02
CA GLY A 107 0.26 -2.11 -18.64
C GLY A 107 0.26 -2.04 -20.17
N PHE A 108 0.23 -0.83 -20.73
CA PHE A 108 0.31 -0.62 -22.19
C PHE A 108 1.65 -1.09 -22.78
N LEU A 109 2.77 -0.80 -22.12
CA LEU A 109 4.10 -1.22 -22.58
C LEU A 109 4.26 -2.74 -22.55
N LEU A 110 3.76 -3.42 -21.52
CA LEU A 110 3.77 -4.88 -21.43
C LEU A 110 2.93 -5.52 -22.54
N LEU A 111 1.75 -4.96 -22.83
CA LEU A 111 0.90 -5.40 -23.94
C LEU A 111 1.57 -5.22 -25.30
N ALA A 112 2.20 -4.06 -25.54
CA ALA A 112 2.92 -3.78 -26.76
C ALA A 112 4.12 -4.73 -26.96
N MET A 113 4.89 -5.00 -25.89
CA MET A 113 6.01 -5.95 -25.94
C MET A 113 5.53 -7.37 -26.24
N ALA A 114 4.44 -7.82 -25.62
CA ALA A 114 3.86 -9.13 -25.89
C ALA A 114 3.41 -9.29 -27.36
N LEU A 115 2.81 -8.24 -27.94
CA LEU A 115 2.42 -8.23 -29.36
C LEU A 115 3.63 -8.31 -30.30
N VAL A 116 4.70 -7.55 -30.02
CA VAL A 116 5.93 -7.58 -30.83
C VAL A 116 6.56 -8.97 -30.79
N VAL A 117 6.68 -9.58 -29.59
CA VAL A 117 7.22 -10.94 -29.45
C VAL A 117 6.35 -11.95 -30.19
N GLY A 118 5.03 -11.87 -30.06
CA GLY A 118 4.10 -12.74 -30.79
C GLY A 118 4.25 -12.63 -32.31
N LEU A 119 4.38 -11.41 -32.85
CA LEU A 119 4.61 -11.19 -34.28
C LEU A 119 5.93 -11.79 -34.76
N LEU A 120 7.00 -11.65 -33.96
CA LEU A 120 8.30 -12.24 -34.28
C LEU A 120 8.22 -13.77 -34.32
N VAL A 121 7.53 -14.41 -33.37
CA VAL A 121 7.32 -15.87 -33.36
C VAL A 121 6.60 -16.32 -34.62
N VAL A 122 5.49 -15.67 -34.99
CA VAL A 122 4.74 -15.99 -36.21
C VAL A 122 5.58 -15.82 -37.47
N LEU A 123 6.41 -14.76 -37.54
CA LEU A 123 7.34 -14.54 -38.65
C LEU A 123 8.38 -15.66 -38.75
N VAL A 124 8.98 -16.06 -37.63
CA VAL A 124 9.97 -17.15 -37.58
C VAL A 124 9.33 -18.47 -38.00
N GLU A 125 8.14 -18.80 -37.52
CA GLU A 125 7.42 -20.02 -37.94
C GLU A 125 7.11 -20.01 -39.44
N ARG A 126 6.67 -18.87 -39.99
CA ARG A 126 6.41 -18.77 -41.44
C ARG A 126 7.69 -18.89 -42.27
N LEU A 127 8.80 -18.30 -41.84
CA LEU A 127 10.07 -18.37 -42.55
C LEU A 127 10.68 -19.78 -42.49
N THR A 128 10.71 -20.39 -41.31
CA THR A 128 11.26 -21.75 -41.10
C THR A 128 10.38 -22.83 -41.70
N GLY A 129 9.05 -22.69 -41.64
CA GLY A 129 8.10 -23.57 -42.32
C GLY A 129 8.26 -23.53 -43.85
N ARG A 130 8.46 -22.34 -44.42
CA ARG A 130 8.68 -22.16 -45.85
C ARG A 130 10.03 -22.72 -46.31
N GLN A 131 11.09 -22.56 -45.53
CA GLN A 131 12.39 -23.18 -45.83
C GLN A 131 12.33 -24.70 -45.76
N SER A 132 11.67 -25.27 -44.74
CA SER A 132 11.48 -26.72 -44.61
C SER A 132 10.74 -27.31 -45.82
N TYR A 133 9.72 -26.62 -46.32
CA TYR A 133 8.99 -27.03 -47.53
C TYR A 133 9.89 -27.04 -48.78
N LEU A 134 10.70 -26.00 -48.98
CA LEU A 134 11.60 -25.89 -50.14
C LEU A 134 12.72 -26.94 -50.11
N ILE A 135 13.27 -27.23 -48.91
CA ILE A 135 14.27 -28.30 -48.74
C ILE A 135 13.66 -29.68 -49.03
N HIS A 136 12.42 -29.92 -48.62
CA HIS A 136 11.73 -31.17 -48.94
C HIS A 136 11.50 -31.33 -50.45
N GLN A 137 11.08 -30.28 -51.16
CA GLN A 137 10.89 -30.35 -52.61
C GLN A 137 12.20 -30.59 -53.35
N SER A 138 13.29 -29.90 -53.00
CA SER A 138 14.59 -30.09 -53.65
C SER A 138 15.14 -31.50 -53.44
N LEU A 139 14.98 -32.08 -52.25
CA LEU A 139 15.33 -33.48 -51.95
C LEU A 139 14.51 -34.48 -52.77
N VAL A 140 13.21 -34.25 -52.95
CA VAL A 140 12.34 -35.13 -53.76
C VAL A 140 12.75 -35.06 -55.23
N THR A 141 12.98 -33.87 -55.79
CA THR A 141 13.43 -33.70 -57.18
C THR A 141 14.80 -34.34 -57.42
N ALA A 142 15.75 -34.18 -56.50
CA ALA A 142 17.08 -34.80 -56.60
C ALA A 142 16.99 -36.33 -56.60
N ARG A 143 16.13 -36.94 -55.76
CA ARG A 143 15.89 -38.39 -55.76
C ARG A 143 15.30 -38.89 -57.08
N GLN A 144 14.38 -38.14 -57.70
CA GLN A 144 13.82 -38.50 -59.00
C GLN A 144 14.87 -38.48 -60.11
N LEU A 145 15.76 -37.49 -60.14
CA LEU A 145 16.86 -37.40 -61.11
C LEU A 145 17.88 -38.54 -60.96
N VAL A 146 18.18 -38.98 -59.74
CA VAL A 146 19.06 -40.14 -59.50
C VAL A 146 18.38 -41.45 -59.92
N SER A 147 17.08 -41.60 -59.64
CA SER A 147 16.32 -42.81 -59.98
C SER A 147 16.17 -43.01 -61.49
N THR A 148 15.98 -41.94 -62.27
CA THR A 148 15.88 -42.02 -63.74
C THR A 148 17.23 -42.34 -64.38
N LYS A 149 18.33 -41.81 -63.85
CA LYS A 149 19.70 -42.12 -64.32
C LYS A 149 20.10 -43.58 -64.08
N SER A 150 19.63 -44.21 -63.00
CA SER A 150 19.92 -45.62 -62.70
C SER A 150 19.18 -46.61 -63.62
N ARG A 151 18.12 -46.17 -64.31
CA ARG A 151 17.29 -47.03 -65.18
C ARG A 151 17.73 -47.03 -66.65
N THR A 152 18.73 -46.22 -66.99
CA THR A 152 19.23 -46.00 -68.37
C THR A 152 20.63 -46.57 -68.60
N VAL A 153 21.11 -47.44 -67.69
CA VAL A 153 22.34 -48.22 -67.85
C VAL A 153 22.00 -49.69 -67.93
#